data_AF-A0AAW9SI83-F1
#
_entry.id   AF-A0AAW9SI83-F1
#
_cell.length_a   1.000
_cell.length_b   1.000
_cell.length_c   1.000
_cell.angle_alpha   90.00
_cell.angle_beta   90.00
_cell.angle_gamma   90.00
#
_symmetry.space_group_name_H-M   'P 1'
#
loop_
_entity.id
_entity.type
_entity.pdbx_description
1 polymer ?
#
loop_
_entity_poly.entity_id
_entity_poly.type
_entity_poly.pdbx_seq_one_letter_code
_entity_poly.pdbx_strand_id
1 'polypeptide(L)'
;MGSIVLEDQEDAREAVCARLTRIRELSGLNKKEFSARLDMSPQAWGDYENGRRDLPLPVAKKLRKVYSIPLEFTYFGNRSDLPHRIATEL
;
A
#
# COMPACT_ATOMS: atom_id res chain seq x y z
N MET A 1 13.80 18.31 -16.08
CA MET A 1 12.81 17.23 -16.24
C MET A 1 12.51 16.70 -14.84
N GLY A 2 11.43 17.17 -14.22
CA GLY A 2 11.02 16.67 -12.90
C GLY A 2 10.67 15.20 -13.05
N SER A 3 11.39 14.32 -12.36
CA SER A 3 11.02 12.93 -12.25
C SER A 3 9.65 12.90 -11.57
N ILE A 4 8.60 12.56 -12.31
CA ILE A 4 7.29 12.30 -11.69
C ILE A 4 7.53 11.11 -10.77
N VAL A 5 7.48 11.34 -9.45
CA VAL A 5 7.58 10.26 -8.48
C VAL A 5 6.29 9.47 -8.64
N LEU A 6 6.37 8.19 -9.04
CA LEU A 6 5.19 7.34 -9.26
C LEU A 6 4.24 7.31 -8.04
N GLU A 7 4.76 7.64 -6.86
CA GLU A 7 4.00 7.75 -5.61
C GLU A 7 2.94 8.85 -5.60
N ASP A 8 3.08 9.88 -6.45
CA ASP A 8 2.21 11.07 -6.49
C ASP A 8 1.03 10.93 -7.46
N GLN A 9 0.92 9.80 -8.18
CA GLN A 9 -0.13 9.55 -9.17
C GLN A 9 -1.41 8.95 -8.53
N GLU A 10 -1.90 9.55 -7.45
CA GLU A 10 -3.14 9.18 -6.73
C GLU A 10 -3.38 7.66 -6.66
N ASP A 11 -4.55 7.18 -7.14
CA ASP A 11 -4.98 5.78 -7.13
C ASP A 11 -4.72 5.03 -8.43
N ALA A 12 -3.88 5.57 -9.32
CA ALA A 12 -3.40 4.84 -10.49
C ALA A 12 -2.79 3.50 -10.05
N ARG A 13 -3.09 2.44 -10.79
CA ARG A 13 -2.66 1.07 -10.45
C ARG A 13 -1.15 1.02 -10.25
N GLU A 14 -0.39 1.61 -11.16
CA GLU A 14 1.07 1.67 -11.13
C GLU A 14 1.59 2.35 -9.87
N ALA A 15 0.93 3.41 -9.42
CA ALA A 15 1.25 4.13 -8.18
C ALA A 15 1.04 3.25 -6.94
N VAL A 16 -0.10 2.55 -6.88
CA VAL A 16 -0.39 1.58 -5.82
C VAL A 16 0.65 0.47 -5.80
N CYS A 17 0.98 -0.11 -6.96
CA CYS A 17 1.98 -1.17 -7.11
C CYS A 17 3.37 -0.73 -6.61
N ALA A 18 3.78 0.49 -6.99
CA ALA A 18 5.03 1.09 -6.56
C ALA A 18 5.08 1.28 -5.04
N ARG A 19 4.00 1.81 -4.44
CA ARG A 19 3.88 1.96 -2.98
C ARG A 19 3.95 0.62 -2.25
N LEU A 20 3.26 -0.42 -2.75
CA LEU A 20 3.31 -1.77 -2.15
C LEU A 20 4.72 -2.37 -2.17
N THR A 21 5.41 -2.24 -3.30
CA THR A 21 6.80 -2.66 -3.44
C THR A 21 7.69 -1.93 -2.44
N ARG A 22 7.52 -0.61 -2.34
CA ARG A 22 8.30 0.24 -1.44
C ARG A 22 8.07 -0.08 0.03
N ILE A 23 6.82 -0.31 0.44
CA ILE A 23 6.46 -0.72 1.80
C ILE A 23 7.18 -2.01 2.17
N ARG A 24 7.18 -3.02 1.28
CA ARG A 24 7.92 -4.27 1.53
C ARG A 24 9.41 -4.04 1.64
N GLU A 25 10.02 -3.33 0.70
CA GLU A 25 11.46 -3.09 0.71
C GLU A 25 11.93 -2.34 1.96
N LEU A 26 11.17 -1.33 2.39
CA LEU A 26 11.46 -0.58 3.62
C LEU A 26 11.31 -1.42 4.89
N SER A 27 10.50 -2.49 4.86
CA SER A 27 10.43 -3.45 5.97
C SER A 27 11.67 -4.36 6.07
N GLY A 28 12.55 -4.37 5.06
CA GLY A 28 13.74 -5.23 5.01
C GLY A 28 13.43 -6.70 4.71
N LEU A 29 12.19 -7.03 4.34
CA LEU A 29 11.72 -8.40 4.13
C LEU A 29 11.68 -8.78 2.65
N ASN A 30 11.97 -10.04 2.36
CA ASN A 30 11.66 -10.60 1.05
C ASN A 30 10.15 -10.87 0.91
N LYS A 31 9.68 -11.15 -0.32
CA LYS A 31 8.25 -11.41 -0.60
C LYS A 31 7.65 -12.52 0.26
N LYS A 32 8.43 -13.57 0.55
CA LYS A 32 7.96 -14.72 1.33
C LYS A 32 7.74 -14.36 2.79
N GLU A 33 8.70 -13.68 3.41
CA GLU A 33 8.59 -13.22 4.79
C GLU A 33 7.48 -12.18 4.94
N PHE A 34 7.40 -11.24 4.01
CA PHE A 34 6.41 -10.17 4.03
C PHE A 34 4.98 -10.71 3.90
N SER A 35 4.75 -11.60 2.93
CA SER A 35 3.44 -12.20 2.66
C SER A 35 3.01 -13.15 3.78
N ALA A 36 3.95 -13.85 4.40
CA ALA A 36 3.68 -14.74 5.52
C ALA A 36 3.08 -13.97 6.71
N ARG A 37 3.56 -12.76 7.02
CA ARG A 37 2.98 -11.93 8.09
C ARG A 37 1.56 -11.43 7.78
N LEU A 38 1.13 -11.50 6.53
CA LEU A 38 -0.22 -11.17 6.07
C LEU A 38 -1.10 -12.41 5.86
N ASP A 39 -0.64 -13.59 6.27
CA ASP A 39 -1.29 -14.88 6.04
C ASP A 39 -1.62 -15.11 4.56
N MET A 40 -0.64 -14.93 3.68
CA MET A 40 -0.82 -15.12 2.24
C MET A 40 0.44 -15.64 1.52
N SER A 41 0.22 -16.18 0.33
CA SER A 41 1.31 -16.71 -0.49
C SER A 41 2.19 -15.58 -1.07
N PRO A 42 3.49 -15.84 -1.31
CA PRO A 42 4.39 -14.88 -1.93
C PRO A 42 3.95 -14.51 -3.35
N GLN A 43 3.31 -15.45 -4.05
CA GLN A 43 2.78 -15.23 -5.40
C GLN A 43 1.61 -14.24 -5.37
N ALA A 44 0.66 -14.40 -4.46
CA ALA A 44 -0.48 -13.49 -4.35
C ALA A 44 -0.02 -12.07 -4.03
N TRP A 45 0.95 -11.91 -3.13
CA TRP A 45 1.56 -10.60 -2.87
C TRP A 45 2.28 -10.04 -4.10
N GLY A 46 3.05 -10.89 -4.80
CA GLY A 46 3.74 -10.51 -6.04
C GLY A 46 2.81 -10.07 -7.16
N ASP A 47 1.60 -10.61 -7.27
CA ASP A 47 0.63 -10.18 -8.27
C ASP A 47 0.17 -8.73 -8.03
N TYR A 48 0.13 -8.27 -6.77
CA TYR A 48 -0.17 -6.87 -6.43
C TYR A 48 1.00 -5.94 -6.75
N GLU A 49 2.23 -6.31 -6.37
CA GLU A 49 3.41 -5.48 -6.68
C GLU A 49 3.65 -5.31 -8.19
N ASN A 50 3.28 -6.32 -8.98
CA ASN A 50 3.46 -6.31 -10.43
C ASN A 50 2.23 -5.78 -11.20
N GLY A 51 1.17 -5.33 -10.52
CA GLY A 51 -0.05 -4.82 -11.16
C GLY A 51 -0.84 -5.86 -11.95
N ARG A 52 -0.61 -7.16 -11.73
CA ARG A 52 -1.39 -8.25 -12.33
C ARG A 52 -2.80 -8.33 -11.75
N ARG A 53 -2.96 -7.80 -10.53
CA ARG A 53 -4.23 -7.73 -9.82
C ARG A 53 -4.25 -6.50 -8.92
N ASP A 54 -5.40 -5.84 -8.83
CA ASP A 54 -5.61 -4.76 -7.86
C ASP A 54 -5.53 -5.26 -6.42
N LEU A 55 -5.04 -4.40 -5.53
CA LEU A 55 -5.00 -4.70 -4.10
C LEU A 55 -6.42 -4.66 -3.52
N PRO A 56 -6.98 -5.82 -3.11
CA PRO A 56 -8.33 -5.84 -2.57
C PRO A 56 -8.34 -5.26 -1.14
N LEU A 57 -9.42 -4.54 -0.79
CA LEU A 57 -9.57 -3.90 0.53
C LEU A 57 -9.30 -4.83 1.73
N PRO A 58 -9.73 -6.11 1.75
CA PRO A 58 -9.38 -7.02 2.84
C PRO A 58 -7.87 -7.18 3.07
N VAL A 59 -7.06 -7.17 1.99
CA VAL A 59 -5.60 -7.25 2.10
C VAL A 59 -5.01 -5.93 2.58
N ALA A 60 -5.50 -4.79 2.08
CA ALA A 60 -5.08 -3.48 2.58
C ALA A 60 -5.38 -3.31 4.09
N LYS A 61 -6.52 -3.83 4.56
CA LYS A 61 -6.85 -3.87 6.00
C LYS A 61 -5.86 -4.72 6.79
N LYS A 62 -5.35 -5.83 6.24
CA LYS A 62 -4.28 -6.61 6.89
C LYS A 62 -2.98 -5.82 6.94
N LEU A 63 -2.61 -5.16 5.84
CA LEU A 63 -1.41 -4.31 5.76
C LEU A 63 -1.44 -3.22 6.84
N ARG A 64 -2.58 -2.54 7.00
CA ARG A 64 -2.81 -1.57 8.07
C ARG A 64 -2.64 -2.17 9.46
N LYS A 65 -3.19 -3.36 9.71
CA LYS A 65 -3.13 -3.99 11.04
C LYS A 65 -1.73 -4.49 11.40
N VAL A 66 -1.00 -5.04 10.43
CA VAL A 66 0.29 -5.72 10.68
C VAL A 66 1.46 -4.73 10.62
N TYR A 67 1.40 -3.74 9.74
CA TYR A 67 2.51 -2.81 9.49
C TYR A 67 2.16 -1.34 9.79
N SER A 68 0.98 -1.07 10.36
CA SER A 68 0.50 0.29 10.64
C SER A 68 0.49 1.23 9.43
N ILE A 69 0.33 0.68 8.21
CA ILE A 69 0.26 1.48 6.98
C ILE A 69 -1.19 1.96 6.75
N PRO A 70 -1.45 3.28 6.68
CA PRO A 70 -2.79 3.80 6.41
C PRO A 70 -3.34 3.36 5.06
N LEU A 71 -4.66 3.20 4.96
CA LEU A 71 -5.33 2.91 3.68
C LEU A 71 -5.14 4.07 2.70
N GLU A 72 -5.22 5.31 3.20
CA GLU A 72 -5.04 6.52 2.39
C GLU A 72 -3.66 6.64 1.78
N PHE A 73 -2.62 6.26 2.51
CA PHE A 73 -1.29 6.14 1.92
C PHE A 73 -1.22 5.01 0.90
N THR A 74 -1.79 3.84 1.23
CA THR A 74 -1.75 2.66 0.36
C THR A 74 -2.39 2.95 -1.01
N TYR A 75 -3.59 3.52 -1.01
CA TYR A 75 -4.38 3.75 -2.22
C TYR A 75 -4.13 5.09 -2.89
N PHE A 76 -3.86 6.16 -2.13
CA PHE A 76 -3.79 7.52 -2.70
C PHE A 76 -2.43 8.20 -2.49
N GLY A 77 -1.46 7.54 -1.85
CA GLY A 77 -0.16 8.15 -1.54
C GLY A 77 -0.22 9.26 -0.49
N ASN A 78 -1.39 9.51 0.09
CA ASN A 78 -1.58 10.59 1.04
C ASN A 78 -0.91 10.26 2.38
N ARG A 79 0.00 11.13 2.82
CA ARG A 79 0.74 11.04 4.09
C ARG A 79 0.14 11.90 5.21
N SER A 80 -0.92 12.64 4.91
CA SER A 80 -1.61 13.52 5.86
C SER A 80 -2.81 12.82 6.50
N ASP A 81 -3.04 13.13 7.77
CA ASP A 81 -4.24 12.69 8.49
C ASP A 81 -5.45 13.57 8.12
N LEU A 82 -6.65 13.01 8.34
CA LEU A 82 -7.96 13.55 7.98
C LEU A 82 -8.12 15.05 8.30
N PRO A 83 -8.78 15.86 7.44
CA PRO A 83 -9.14 17.23 7.77
C PRO A 83 -10.02 17.29 9.04
N HIS A 84 -9.58 18.09 10.02
CA HIS A 84 -10.13 18.19 11.39
C HIS A 84 -11.67 18.35 11.47
N ARG A 85 -12.32 18.94 10.46
CA ARG A 85 -13.77 19.18 10.46
C ARG A 85 -14.61 17.90 10.37
N ILE A 86 -14.19 16.88 9.61
CA ILE A 86 -14.97 15.63 9.49
C ILE A 86 -14.82 14.77 10.75
N ALA A 87 -13.63 14.78 11.37
CA ALA A 87 -13.37 14.02 12.59
C ALA A 87 -14.17 14.52 13.82
N THR A 88 -14.74 15.72 13.74
CA THR A 88 -15.56 16.30 14.83
C THR A 88 -17.05 15.96 14.69
N GLU A 89 -17.48 15.50 13.51
CA GLU A 89 -18.89 15.22 13.19
C GLU A 89 -19.22 13.71 13.06
N LEU A 90 -18.23 12.83 13.24
CA LEU A 90 -18.37 11.37 13.31
C LEU A 90 -18.05 10.85 14.70
#